data_AF-A0A0C3HJ41-F1
#
_entry.id   AF-A0A0C3HJ41-F1
#
_cell.length_a   1.000
_cell.length_b   1.000
_cell.length_c   1.000
_cell.angle_alpha   90.00
_cell.angle_beta   90.00
_cell.angle_gamma   90.00
#
_symmetry.space_group_name_H-M   'P 1'
#
loop_
_entity.id
_entity.type
_entity.pdbx_description
1 polymer ?
#
loop_
_entity_poly.entity_id
_entity_poly.type
_entity_poly.pdbx_seq_one_letter_code
_entity_poly.pdbx_strand_id
1 'polypeptide(L)'
;MANGRVRVSREWQKIIERHNSARIKLTTSRLVDFGSIIHRNRALVRYVWLCLELQEYDCTECAPKRQEPISDTDNIMITTAFQDLFSTLSAWEPNGNLLLDISVHSPSDSEHWFKYLTFEPNIPTEECEQG
;
A
#
# COMPACT_ATOMS: atom_id res chain seq x y z
N MET A 1 -18.34 4.35 -20.34
CA MET A 1 -17.93 5.57 -19.60
C MET A 1 -16.55 5.96 -20.10
N ALA A 2 -16.38 7.19 -20.61
CA ALA A 2 -15.13 7.62 -21.22
C ALA A 2 -14.14 8.09 -20.14
N ASN A 3 -13.02 7.38 -20.00
CA ASN A 3 -11.89 7.82 -19.17
C ASN A 3 -11.15 8.96 -19.89
N GLY A 4 -11.66 10.18 -19.76
CA GLY A 4 -11.03 11.38 -20.32
C GLY A 4 -9.71 11.69 -19.63
N ARG A 5 -8.58 11.52 -20.35
CA ARG A 5 -7.27 12.00 -19.90
C ARG A 5 -7.23 13.53 -20.06
N VAL A 6 -7.34 14.26 -18.96
CA VAL A 6 -7.09 15.70 -18.93
C VAL A 6 -5.58 15.94 -19.02
N ARG A 7 -5.12 16.68 -20.03
CA ARG A 7 -3.71 17.10 -20.16
C ARG A 7 -3.61 18.56 -19.74
N VAL A 8 -2.82 18.81 -18.70
CA VAL A 8 -2.45 20.16 -18.24
C VAL A 8 -1.24 20.69 -19.04
N SER A 9 -0.84 21.95 -18.81
CA SER A 9 0.42 22.47 -19.38
C SER A 9 1.62 21.64 -18.93
N ARG A 10 2.74 21.68 -19.65
CA ARG A 10 3.94 20.89 -19.30
C ARG A 10 4.49 21.24 -17.91
N GLU A 11 4.33 22.49 -17.47
CA GLU A 11 4.75 22.95 -16.14
C GLU A 11 3.88 22.33 -15.05
N TRP A 12 2.55 22.42 -15.21
CA TRP A 12 1.60 21.79 -14.31
C TRP A 12 1.71 20.27 -14.32
N GLN A 13 2.02 19.67 -15.47
CA GLN A 13 2.22 18.22 -15.58
C GLN A 13 3.37 17.75 -14.69
N LYS A 14 4.51 18.46 -14.68
CA LYS A 14 5.64 18.12 -13.81
C LYS A 14 5.31 18.23 -12.32
N ILE A 15 4.57 19.27 -11.93
CA ILE A 15 4.15 19.49 -10.55
C ILE A 15 3.20 18.36 -10.10
N ILE A 16 2.19 18.06 -10.92
CA ILE A 16 1.20 17.02 -10.63
C ILE A 16 1.84 15.64 -10.62
N GLU A 17 2.70 15.30 -11.58
CA GLU A 17 3.39 14.02 -11.62
C GLU A 17 4.28 13.80 -10.39
N ARG A 18 4.94 14.87 -9.92
CA ARG A 18 5.73 14.84 -8.67
C ARG A 18 4.86 14.53 -7.46
N HIS A 19 3.74 15.23 -7.29
CA HIS A 19 2.83 14.99 -6.16
C HIS A 19 2.17 13.61 -6.24
N ASN A 20 1.66 13.23 -7.41
CA ASN A 20 0.98 11.95 -7.59
C ASN A 20 1.91 10.75 -7.45
N SER A 21 3.20 10.88 -7.83
CA SER A 21 4.17 9.79 -7.73
C SER A 21 4.89 9.75 -6.39
N ALA A 22 4.73 10.78 -5.54
CA ALA A 22 5.38 10.82 -4.23
C ALA A 22 4.83 9.75 -3.26
N ARG A 23 3.56 9.34 -3.45
CA ARG A 23 2.85 8.43 -2.54
C ARG A 23 2.30 7.25 -3.32
N ILE A 24 2.63 6.05 -2.86
CA ILE A 24 2.22 4.81 -3.54
C ILE A 24 1.57 3.87 -2.54
N LYS A 25 0.31 3.49 -2.83
CA LYS A 25 -0.38 2.40 -2.14
C LYS A 25 -0.26 1.11 -2.95
N LEU A 26 0.26 0.07 -2.33
CA LEU A 26 0.40 -1.27 -2.87
C LEU A 26 -0.64 -2.18 -2.23
N THR A 27 -1.56 -2.65 -3.05
CA THR A 27 -2.39 -3.81 -2.76
C THR A 27 -1.75 -5.03 -3.39
N THR A 28 -2.14 -6.23 -2.97
CA THR A 28 -1.73 -7.51 -3.60
C THR A 28 -1.84 -7.47 -5.12
N SER A 29 -2.95 -6.97 -5.66
CA SER A 29 -3.16 -6.83 -7.11
C SER A 29 -2.18 -5.88 -7.81
N ARG A 30 -1.74 -4.81 -7.13
CA ARG A 30 -0.80 -3.81 -7.68
C ARG A 30 0.65 -4.21 -7.49
N LEU A 31 0.91 -5.20 -6.65
CA LEU A 31 2.25 -5.65 -6.30
C LEU A 31 2.92 -6.37 -7.49
N VAL A 32 2.12 -7.09 -8.29
CA VAL A 32 2.58 -7.75 -9.53
C VAL A 32 3.24 -6.77 -10.50
N ASP A 33 2.72 -5.54 -10.60
CA ASP A 33 3.24 -4.52 -11.51
C ASP A 33 4.22 -3.54 -10.83
N PHE A 34 4.45 -3.69 -9.52
CA PHE A 34 5.14 -2.72 -8.68
C PHE A 34 6.52 -2.32 -9.22
N GLY A 35 7.34 -3.32 -9.57
CA GLY A 35 8.68 -3.09 -10.11
C GLY A 35 8.66 -2.29 -11.41
N SER A 36 7.69 -2.57 -12.30
CA SER A 36 7.55 -1.90 -13.59
C SER A 36 7.06 -0.45 -13.46
N ILE A 37 6.11 -0.22 -12.55
CA ILE A 37 5.49 1.10 -12.32
C ILE A 37 6.51 2.07 -11.72
N ILE A 38 7.34 1.59 -10.79
CA ILE A 38 8.20 2.50 -10.03
C ILE A 38 9.57 2.71 -10.67
N HIS A 39 10.01 1.81 -11.56
CA HIS A 39 11.34 1.96 -12.16
C HIS A 39 11.59 3.36 -12.74
N ARG A 40 10.59 3.97 -13.38
CA ARG A 40 10.69 5.30 -13.99
C ARG A 40 10.58 6.47 -12.99
N ASN A 41 9.79 6.28 -11.93
CA ASN A 41 9.44 7.36 -10.99
C ASN A 41 10.09 7.21 -9.61
N ARG A 42 10.99 6.24 -9.42
CA ARG A 42 11.67 5.94 -8.14
C ARG A 42 12.26 7.18 -7.44
N ALA A 43 12.81 8.12 -8.23
CA ALA A 43 13.42 9.34 -7.69
C ALA A 43 12.40 10.29 -7.03
N LEU A 44 11.11 10.17 -7.38
CA LEU A 44 10.02 11.00 -6.88
C LEU A 44 9.31 10.35 -5.68
N VAL A 45 9.40 9.03 -5.52
CA VAL A 45 8.71 8.31 -4.44
C VAL A 45 9.32 8.70 -3.09
N ARG A 46 8.44 9.04 -2.13
CA ARG A 46 8.80 9.39 -0.74
C ARG A 46 8.02 8.56 0.26
N TYR A 47 6.89 8.01 -0.13
CA TYR A 47 6.03 7.20 0.72
C TYR A 47 5.54 5.96 -0.02
N VAL A 48 5.75 4.81 0.59
CA VAL A 48 5.22 3.53 0.15
C VAL A 48 4.34 2.97 1.27
N TRP A 49 3.12 2.57 0.91
CA TRP A 49 2.20 1.90 1.81
C TRP A 49 1.88 0.52 1.26
N LEU A 50 2.34 -0.51 1.95
CA LEU A 50 1.92 -1.88 1.69
C LEU A 50 0.64 -2.16 2.49
N CYS A 51 -0.46 -2.46 1.79
CA CYS A 51 -1.75 -2.77 2.39
C CYS A 51 -2.19 -4.15 1.91
N LEU A 52 -2.12 -5.13 2.81
CA LEU A 52 -2.51 -6.52 2.57
C LEU A 52 -3.89 -6.78 3.18
N GLU A 53 -4.76 -7.39 2.38
CA GLU A 53 -6.07 -7.88 2.79
C GLU A 53 -6.00 -9.41 2.83
N LEU A 54 -6.21 -9.99 4.01
CA LEU A 54 -6.23 -11.43 4.27
C LEU A 54 -7.63 -11.99 4.03
N GLN A 55 -7.73 -13.33 3.99
CA GLN A 55 -9.04 -13.98 3.96
C GLN A 55 -9.85 -13.72 5.24
N GLU A 56 -11.17 -13.88 5.12
CA GLU A 56 -12.07 -13.92 6.26
C GLU A 56 -11.73 -15.12 7.17
N TYR A 57 -11.90 -14.94 8.48
CA TYR A 57 -11.68 -15.98 9.47
C TYR A 57 -12.84 -16.11 10.45
N ASP A 58 -13.09 -17.35 10.89
CA ASP A 58 -14.04 -17.62 11.97
C ASP A 58 -13.41 -17.16 13.31
N CYS A 59 -14.05 -16.23 14.01
CA CYS A 59 -13.57 -15.78 15.31
C CYS A 59 -13.68 -16.92 16.35
N THR A 60 -12.52 -17.33 16.87
CA THR A 60 -12.43 -18.39 17.89
C THR A 60 -13.09 -18.01 19.23
N GLU A 61 -13.27 -16.72 19.53
CA GLU A 61 -14.06 -16.26 20.67
C GLU A 61 -15.57 -16.28 20.40
N CYS A 62 -16.00 -16.04 19.15
CA CYS A 62 -17.41 -16.07 18.76
C CYS A 62 -17.93 -17.51 18.53
N ALA A 63 -17.05 -18.42 18.06
CA ALA A 63 -17.32 -19.83 17.88
C ALA A 63 -16.02 -20.63 18.10
N PRO A 64 -15.83 -21.27 19.27
CA PRO A 64 -14.58 -21.97 19.60
C PRO A 64 -14.44 -23.26 18.78
N LYS A 65 -13.92 -23.12 17.56
CA LYS A 65 -13.34 -24.22 16.77
C LYS A 65 -11.83 -24.22 16.98
N ARG A 66 -11.17 -25.32 16.61
CA ARG A 66 -9.70 -25.41 16.64
C ARG A 66 -9.11 -24.23 15.86
N GLN A 67 -8.09 -23.59 16.41
CA GLN A 67 -7.29 -22.58 15.71
C GLN A 67 -6.78 -23.21 14.42
N GLU A 68 -7.32 -22.79 13.28
CA GLU A 68 -6.58 -22.95 12.04
C GLU A 68 -5.59 -21.79 11.97
N PRO A 69 -4.30 -22.06 11.70
CA PRO A 69 -3.33 -21.00 11.46
C PRO A 69 -3.79 -20.13 10.29
N ILE A 70 -3.12 -18.99 10.09
CA ILE A 70 -3.24 -18.20 8.85
C ILE A 70 -3.26 -19.18 7.68
N SER A 71 -4.27 -19.06 6.82
CA SER A 71 -4.46 -19.91 5.64
C SER A 71 -3.14 -20.01 4.88
N ASP A 72 -2.80 -21.20 4.37
CA ASP A 72 -1.60 -21.38 3.55
C ASP A 72 -1.54 -20.37 2.40
N THR A 73 -2.71 -19.98 1.88
CA THR A 73 -2.87 -18.94 0.85
C THR A 73 -2.40 -17.57 1.35
N ASP A 74 -2.83 -17.17 2.55
CA ASP A 74 -2.44 -15.89 3.15
C ASP A 74 -0.96 -15.87 3.50
N ASN A 75 -0.40 -16.98 4.02
CA ASN A 75 1.04 -17.09 4.29
C ASN A 75 1.87 -16.92 3.02
N ILE A 76 1.47 -17.58 1.92
CA ILE A 76 2.12 -17.43 0.62
C ILE A 76 2.01 -15.99 0.12
N MET A 77 0.82 -15.38 0.23
CA MET A 77 0.57 -14.02 -0.22
C MET A 77 1.41 -12.99 0.55
N ILE A 78 1.41 -13.07 1.88
CA ILE A 78 2.21 -12.20 2.75
C ILE A 78 3.69 -12.35 2.40
N THR A 79 4.19 -13.58 2.35
CA THR A 79 5.62 -13.85 2.08
C THR A 79 6.03 -13.31 0.72
N THR A 80 5.23 -13.54 -0.31
CA THR A 80 5.49 -13.05 -1.68
C THR A 80 5.48 -11.51 -1.70
N ALA A 81 4.49 -10.88 -1.06
CA ALA A 81 4.39 -9.42 -1.03
C ALA A 81 5.60 -8.77 -0.36
N PHE A 82 6.06 -9.32 0.76
CA PHE A 82 7.27 -8.84 1.44
C PHE A 82 8.53 -9.07 0.61
N GLN A 83 8.68 -10.24 0.00
CA GLN A 83 9.81 -10.56 -0.87
C GLN A 83 9.89 -9.60 -2.05
N ASP A 84 8.79 -9.37 -2.76
CA ASP A 84 8.73 -8.47 -3.91
C ASP A 84 8.98 -7.01 -3.52
N LEU A 85 8.38 -6.57 -2.41
CA LEU A 85 8.59 -5.22 -1.88
C LEU A 85 10.07 -4.98 -1.58
N PHE A 86 10.68 -5.83 -0.74
CA PHE A 86 12.05 -5.62 -0.32
C PHE A 86 13.06 -5.87 -1.44
N SER A 87 12.80 -6.82 -2.34
CA SER A 87 13.62 -7.02 -3.54
C SER A 87 13.63 -5.75 -4.40
N THR A 88 12.47 -5.15 -4.61
CA THR A 88 12.37 -3.90 -5.39
C THR A 88 13.05 -2.73 -4.70
N LEU A 89 12.79 -2.52 -3.40
CA LEU A 89 13.40 -1.44 -2.62
C LEU A 89 14.92 -1.59 -2.50
N SER A 90 15.45 -2.82 -2.45
CA SER A 90 16.89 -3.09 -2.37
C SER A 90 17.66 -2.61 -3.61
N ALA A 91 16.99 -2.47 -4.76
CA ALA A 91 17.57 -1.96 -5.99
C ALA A 91 17.60 -0.42 -6.07
N TRP A 92 17.11 0.28 -5.03
CA TRP A 92 17.07 1.74 -5.01
C TRP A 92 18.32 2.30 -4.34
N GLU A 93 18.80 3.42 -4.86
CA GLU A 93 19.85 4.20 -4.20
C GLU A 93 19.33 4.74 -2.86
N PRO A 94 20.02 4.49 -1.73
CA PRO A 94 19.62 5.01 -0.43
C PRO A 94 19.56 6.54 -0.45
N ASN A 95 18.37 7.10 -0.23
CA ASN A 95 18.13 8.55 -0.25
C ASN A 95 17.64 9.11 1.11
N GLY A 96 17.50 8.24 2.12
CA GLY A 96 17.21 8.58 3.51
C GLY A 96 15.82 9.19 3.78
N ASN A 97 14.95 9.29 2.78
CA ASN A 97 13.67 10.01 2.88
C ASN A 97 12.47 9.17 2.43
N LEU A 98 12.62 7.86 2.36
CA LEU A 98 11.54 6.92 2.05
C LEU A 98 10.88 6.48 3.35
N LEU A 99 9.59 6.79 3.48
CA LEU A 99 8.74 6.28 4.56
C LEU A 99 7.97 5.05 4.05
N LEU A 100 8.00 3.98 4.85
CA LEU A 100 7.32 2.72 4.56
C LEU A 100 6.30 2.43 5.66
N ASP A 101 5.02 2.41 5.28
CA ASP A 101 3.93 1.94 6.12
C ASP A 101 3.49 0.54 5.66
N ILE A 102 3.20 -0.33 6.62
CA ILE A 102 2.69 -1.68 6.36
C ILE A 102 1.41 -1.87 7.17
N SER A 103 0.35 -2.28 6.50
CA SER A 103 -0.94 -2.62 7.11
C SER A 103 -1.39 -3.99 6.61
N VAL A 104 -1.82 -4.83 7.54
CA VAL A 104 -2.37 -6.16 7.28
C VAL A 104 -3.72 -6.22 7.99
N HIS A 105 -4.76 -6.63 7.28
CA HIS A 105 -6.12 -6.67 7.80
C HIS A 105 -6.95 -7.75 7.11
N SER A 106 -8.00 -8.22 7.77
CA SER A 106 -9.02 -9.12 7.22
C SER A 106 -10.39 -8.40 7.24
N PRO A 107 -11.31 -8.70 6.31
CA PRO A 107 -12.68 -8.20 6.40
C PRO A 107 -13.34 -8.53 7.75
N SER A 108 -13.05 -9.71 8.30
CA SER A 108 -13.53 -10.19 9.61
C SER A 108 -13.03 -9.37 10.80
N ASP A 109 -11.95 -8.58 10.64
CA ASP A 109 -11.49 -7.71 11.72
C ASP A 109 -12.62 -6.75 12.10
N SER A 110 -13.18 -6.00 11.16
CA SER A 110 -14.27 -5.05 11.48
C SER A 110 -15.50 -5.68 12.16
N GLU A 111 -15.71 -6.99 12.01
CA GLU A 111 -16.80 -7.74 12.64
C GLU A 111 -16.49 -8.12 14.10
N HIS A 112 -15.22 -8.35 14.41
CA HIS A 112 -14.78 -8.96 15.68
C HIS A 112 -13.83 -8.07 16.48
N TRP A 113 -12.90 -7.42 15.80
CA TRP A 113 -11.81 -6.63 16.34
C TRP A 113 -11.73 -5.32 15.56
N PHE A 114 -12.04 -4.20 16.21
CA PHE A 114 -11.91 -2.88 15.61
C PHE A 114 -13.01 -2.46 14.62
N LYS A 115 -14.26 -2.55 15.05
CA LYS A 115 -15.48 -2.13 14.33
C LYS A 115 -15.47 -0.73 13.69
N TYR A 116 -14.55 0.14 14.10
CA TYR A 116 -14.42 1.52 13.60
C TYR A 116 -13.00 1.87 13.14
N LEU A 117 -12.09 0.91 13.02
CA LEU A 117 -10.74 1.20 12.50
C LEU A 117 -10.79 1.30 10.98
N THR A 118 -10.49 2.50 10.50
CA THR A 118 -10.16 2.75 9.11
C THR A 118 -8.63 2.73 8.97
N PHE A 119 -8.12 1.86 8.11
CA PHE A 119 -6.71 1.89 7.75
C PHE A 119 -6.48 3.10 6.85
N GLU A 120 -5.97 4.17 7.44
CA GLU A 120 -5.50 5.36 6.76
C GLU A 120 -3.98 5.49 6.92
N PRO A 121 -3.26 6.03 5.92
CA PRO A 121 -1.83 6.22 6.00
C PRO A 121 -1.50 7.21 7.12
N ASN A 122 -0.53 6.89 8.00
CA ASN A 122 -0.26 7.66 9.21
C ASN A 122 0.67 8.84 8.92
N ILE A 123 0.26 9.73 8.02
CA ILE A 123 1.03 10.91 7.64
C ILE A 123 0.21 12.15 7.96
N PRO A 124 0.77 13.14 8.66
CA PRO A 124 0.20 14.48 8.62
C PRO A 124 0.00 14.83 7.15
N THR A 125 -1.21 15.22 6.77
CA THR A 125 -1.38 16.09 5.60
C THR A 125 -0.40 17.22 5.86
N GLU A 126 0.71 17.28 5.13
CA GLU A 126 1.46 18.52 5.08
C GLU A 126 0.42 19.53 4.61
N GLU A 127 0.01 20.38 5.56
CA GLU A 127 -0.68 21.61 5.24
C GLU A 127 0.13 22.20 4.11
N CYS A 128 -0.58 22.53 3.03
CA CYS A 128 -0.03 23.32 1.96
C CYS A 128 0.56 24.55 2.63
N GLU A 129 1.86 24.54 2.95
CA GLU A 129 2.53 25.67 3.57
C GLU A 129 2.40 26.80 2.55
N GLN A 130 1.52 27.71 2.91
CA GLN A 130 1.07 28.83 2.13
C GLN A 130 2.25 29.79 1.89
N GLY A 131 2.43 30.21 0.64
CA GLY A 131 3.22 31.40 0.30
C GLY A 131 4.32 31.15 -0.72
#